data_AF-A0A5C7ZPY3-F1
#
_entry.id   AF-A0A5C7ZPY3-F1
#
_cell.length_a   1.000
_cell.length_b   1.000
_cell.length_c   1.000
_cell.angle_alpha   90.00
_cell.angle_beta   90.00
_cell.angle_gamma   90.00
#
_symmetry.space_group_name_H-M   'P 1'
#
loop_
_entity.id
_entity.type
_entity.pdbx_description
1 polymer ?
#
loop_
_entity_poly.entity_id
_entity_poly.type
_entity_poly.pdbx_seq_one_letter_code
_entity_poly.pdbx_strand_id
1 'polypeptide(L)'
;MRRAIWLVLDSFGLGAAPDAALFGDEGADTYGHIVAACAQASRGPLRLPNLDQLGLAHAHAQAHGLPAPKLAWPHGCWGHAIEQSAGKDTPSGHWESMGVILHEPFGFFPPGDTAFPAELLAALIREADLPGVLGNCHAPGTEIIARLGAEHMASGKPIVYTSADSVFQIAAHEECCGLQHLYDTCAIARRLCDRWNIGRVIARPFIGTPASGFQRTGNRHDYSLPPPAPTLFDIALEHERE
;
A
#
# COMPACT_ATOMS: atom_id res chain seq x y z
N MET A 1 30.14 13.37 1.42
CA MET A 1 28.80 13.99 1.55
C MET A 1 28.39 13.87 3.03
N ARG A 2 27.88 14.92 3.69
CA ARG A 2 27.57 14.85 5.14
C ARG A 2 26.13 14.44 5.45
N ARG A 3 25.20 14.68 4.53
CA ARG A 3 23.77 14.36 4.63
C ARG A 3 23.25 14.06 3.23
N ALA A 4 22.33 13.11 3.11
CA ALA A 4 21.52 12.88 1.92
C ALA A 4 20.05 13.08 2.30
N ILE A 5 19.24 13.67 1.42
CA ILE A 5 17.81 13.84 1.63
C ILE A 5 17.10 13.04 0.54
N TRP A 6 16.39 12.00 0.96
CA TRP A 6 15.62 11.13 0.08
C TRP A 6 14.15 11.55 0.10
N LEU A 7 13.61 11.96 -1.05
CA LEU A 7 12.22 12.41 -1.19
C LEU A 7 11.50 11.49 -2.17
N VAL A 8 10.44 10.83 -1.71
CA VAL A 8 9.57 9.99 -2.54
C VAL A 8 8.26 10.75 -2.79
N LEU A 9 7.97 11.00 -4.06
CA LEU A 9 6.65 11.45 -4.50
C LEU A 9 5.83 10.19 -4.82
N ASP A 10 5.15 9.66 -3.80
CA ASP A 10 4.46 8.37 -3.89
C ASP A 10 3.46 8.35 -5.06
N SER A 11 3.46 7.26 -5.82
CA SER A 11 2.68 7.01 -7.05
C SER A 11 2.96 7.92 -8.27
N PHE A 12 3.93 8.85 -8.20
CA PHE A 12 4.18 9.83 -9.27
C PHE A 12 5.09 9.28 -10.39
N GLY A 13 4.55 8.32 -11.16
CA GLY A 13 5.25 7.68 -12.29
C GLY A 13 5.43 8.57 -13.54
N LEU A 14 6.45 8.27 -14.34
CA LEU A 14 6.84 9.02 -15.55
C LEU A 14 6.49 8.31 -16.88
N GLY A 15 5.60 7.32 -16.84
CA GLY A 15 5.27 6.48 -18.00
C GLY A 15 5.28 5.00 -17.66
N ALA A 16 4.73 4.20 -18.58
CA ALA A 16 4.66 2.76 -18.46
C ALA A 16 6.07 2.15 -18.55
N ALA A 17 6.38 1.23 -17.65
CA ALA A 17 7.61 0.43 -17.71
C ALA A 17 7.57 -0.54 -18.90
N PRO A 18 8.72 -1.07 -19.36
CA PRO A 18 8.78 -2.00 -20.50
C PRO A 18 7.92 -3.27 -20.33
N ASP A 19 7.65 -3.67 -19.09
CA ASP A 19 6.89 -4.85 -18.69
C ASP A 19 5.46 -4.54 -18.23
N ALA A 20 4.97 -3.31 -18.44
CA ALA A 20 3.65 -2.86 -17.98
C ALA A 20 2.48 -3.77 -18.42
N ALA A 21 2.61 -4.47 -19.54
CA ALA A 21 1.64 -5.46 -20.01
C ALA A 21 1.40 -6.61 -19.00
N LEU A 22 2.42 -7.02 -18.25
CA LEU A 22 2.28 -8.04 -17.20
C LEU A 22 1.36 -7.59 -16.06
N PHE A 23 1.21 -6.28 -15.90
CA PHE A 23 0.44 -5.65 -14.85
C PHE A 23 -0.89 -5.05 -15.34
N GLY A 24 -1.19 -5.19 -16.64
CA GLY A 24 -2.37 -4.58 -17.28
C GLY A 24 -2.31 -3.05 -17.40
N ASP A 25 -1.11 -2.47 -17.34
CA ASP A 25 -0.90 -1.01 -17.26
C ASP A 25 -0.34 -0.42 -18.57
N GLU A 26 -0.57 -1.06 -19.72
CA GLU A 26 -0.16 -0.52 -21.01
C GLU A 26 -0.73 0.89 -21.22
N GLY A 27 0.15 1.84 -21.54
CA GLY A 27 -0.22 3.24 -21.74
C GLY A 27 -0.38 4.06 -20.45
N ALA A 28 -0.06 3.50 -19.28
CA ALA A 28 0.01 4.30 -18.05
C ALA A 28 1.05 5.43 -18.19
N ASP A 29 0.68 6.65 -17.79
CA ASP A 29 1.59 7.80 -17.71
C ASP A 29 1.02 8.82 -16.71
N THR A 30 1.33 8.64 -15.42
CA THR A 30 0.77 9.49 -14.36
C THR A 30 1.12 10.96 -14.59
N TYR A 31 2.41 11.28 -14.75
CA TYR A 31 2.84 12.66 -14.97
C TYR A 31 2.25 13.25 -16.25
N GLY A 32 2.38 12.56 -17.39
CA GLY A 32 1.89 13.07 -18.68
C GLY A 32 0.38 13.24 -18.72
N HIS A 33 -0.39 12.29 -18.17
CA HIS A 33 -1.85 12.42 -18.07
C HIS A 33 -2.27 13.58 -17.15
N ILE A 34 -1.57 13.80 -16.02
CA ILE A 34 -1.83 14.96 -15.16
C ILE A 34 -1.52 16.26 -15.91
N VAL A 35 -0.39 16.34 -16.62
CA VAL A 35 -0.02 17.52 -17.44
C VAL A 35 -1.11 17.82 -18.47
N ALA A 36 -1.55 16.81 -19.22
CA ALA A 36 -2.60 16.93 -20.23
C ALA A 36 -3.93 17.39 -19.63
N ALA A 37 -4.35 16.79 -18.52
CA ALA A 37 -5.59 17.17 -17.82
C ALA A 37 -5.53 18.60 -17.29
N CYS A 38 -4.40 19.04 -16.74
CA CYS A 38 -4.23 20.41 -16.26
C CYS A 38 -4.29 21.43 -17.39
N ALA A 39 -3.69 21.13 -18.54
CA ALA A 39 -3.74 22.03 -19.70
C ALA A 39 -5.17 22.34 -20.18
N GLN A 40 -6.11 21.42 -19.94
CA GLN A 40 -7.53 21.57 -20.27
C GLN A 40 -8.37 22.15 -19.12
N ALA A 41 -7.84 22.15 -17.89
CA ALA A 41 -8.57 22.63 -16.72
C ALA A 41 -8.64 24.15 -16.67
N SER A 42 -9.70 24.69 -16.07
CA SER A 42 -9.91 26.14 -15.91
C SER A 42 -8.79 26.85 -15.13
N ARG A 43 -8.09 26.12 -14.25
CA ARG A 43 -6.93 26.60 -13.50
C ARG A 43 -5.65 26.78 -14.36
N GLY A 44 -5.66 26.29 -15.59
CA GLY A 44 -4.52 26.34 -16.50
C GLY A 44 -3.49 25.23 -16.31
N PRO A 45 -2.39 25.25 -17.10
CA PRO A 45 -1.41 24.17 -17.16
C PRO A 45 -0.70 23.95 -15.83
N LEU A 46 -0.28 22.71 -15.59
CA LEU A 46 0.54 22.36 -14.45
C LEU A 46 1.88 23.10 -14.51
N ARG A 47 2.27 23.77 -13.42
CA ARG A 47 3.54 24.49 -13.32
C ARG A 47 4.38 23.91 -12.19
N LEU A 48 5.50 23.29 -12.52
CA LEU A 48 6.44 22.69 -11.58
C LEU A 48 7.87 23.23 -11.80
N PRO A 49 8.08 24.56 -11.78
CA PRO A 49 9.34 25.16 -12.22
C PRO A 49 10.58 24.66 -11.48
N ASN A 50 10.45 24.30 -10.20
CA ASN A 50 11.54 23.75 -9.42
C ASN A 50 11.88 22.31 -9.83
N LEU A 51 10.89 21.47 -10.11
CA LEU A 51 11.12 20.09 -10.57
C LEU A 51 11.60 20.08 -12.03
N ASP A 52 11.14 21.02 -12.85
CA ASP A 52 11.65 21.21 -14.21
C ASP A 52 13.14 21.57 -14.19
N GLN A 53 13.56 22.47 -13.28
CA GLN A 53 14.97 22.78 -13.05
C GLN A 53 15.79 21.59 -12.53
N LEU A 54 15.14 20.63 -11.86
CA LEU A 54 15.79 19.38 -11.42
C LEU A 54 15.74 18.27 -12.48
N GLY A 55 15.09 18.49 -13.62
CA GLY A 55 15.10 17.58 -14.77
C GLY A 55 13.87 16.68 -14.92
N LEU A 56 12.77 16.93 -14.20
CA LEU A 56 11.54 16.11 -14.30
C LEU A 56 11.05 15.94 -15.75
N ALA A 57 10.86 17.05 -16.47
CA ALA A 57 10.40 17.01 -17.85
C ALA A 57 11.42 16.34 -18.81
N HIS A 58 12.71 16.39 -18.48
CA HIS A 58 13.75 15.71 -19.26
C HIS A 58 13.72 14.19 -19.01
N ALA A 59 13.54 13.76 -17.76
CA ALA A 59 13.38 12.36 -17.41
C ALA A 59 12.13 11.74 -18.03
N HIS A 60 11.00 12.46 -18.04
CA HIS A 60 9.79 12.04 -18.75
C HIS A 60 10.02 11.92 -20.26
N ALA A 61 10.61 12.93 -20.91
CA ALA A 61 10.92 12.85 -22.33
C ALA A 61 11.83 11.65 -22.66
N GLN A 62 12.83 11.38 -21.82
CA GLN A 62 13.71 10.21 -21.96
C GLN A 62 12.95 8.89 -21.81
N ALA A 63 12.08 8.76 -20.79
CA ALA A 63 11.29 7.55 -20.55
C ALA A 63 10.39 7.20 -21.75
N HIS A 64 9.92 8.21 -22.50
CA HIS A 64 9.09 8.03 -23.69
C HIS A 64 9.86 8.00 -25.02
N GLY A 65 11.20 8.12 -25.01
CA GLY A 65 12.00 8.24 -26.23
C GLY A 65 11.68 9.50 -27.05
N LEU A 66 11.20 10.56 -26.40
CA LEU A 66 10.86 11.84 -27.02
C LEU A 66 12.07 12.79 -27.07
N PRO A 67 12.07 13.79 -27.98
CA PRO A 67 13.06 14.86 -27.96
C PRO A 67 13.07 15.61 -26.63
N ALA A 68 14.24 16.11 -26.23
CA ALA A 68 14.38 16.91 -25.01
C ALA A 68 13.42 18.12 -25.03
N PRO A 69 12.79 18.46 -23.89
CA PRO A 69 11.86 19.58 -23.82
C PRO A 69 12.56 20.90 -24.11
N LYS A 70 11.81 21.88 -24.63
CA LYS A 70 12.31 23.25 -24.86
C LYS A 70 12.37 24.06 -23.55
N LEU A 71 13.13 23.56 -22.58
CA LEU A 71 13.35 24.16 -21.26
C LEU A 71 14.84 24.45 -21.06
N ALA A 72 15.17 25.21 -20.00
CA ALA A 72 16.55 25.35 -19.58
C ALA A 72 17.14 23.99 -19.18
N TRP A 73 18.45 23.81 -19.38
CA TRP A 73 19.12 22.57 -18.99
C TRP A 73 19.07 22.36 -17.47
N PRO A 74 18.80 21.15 -16.97
CA PRO A 74 18.63 20.92 -15.53
C PRO A 74 19.89 21.18 -14.70
N HIS A 75 19.67 21.59 -13.45
CA HIS A 75 20.70 21.68 -12.42
C HIS A 75 20.86 20.33 -11.72
N GLY A 76 21.91 19.59 -12.05
CA GLY A 76 22.25 18.33 -11.40
C GLY A 76 22.05 17.10 -12.30
N CYS A 77 22.15 15.92 -11.68
CA CYS A 77 21.92 14.64 -12.36
C CYS A 77 20.42 14.33 -12.36
N TRP A 78 19.92 13.81 -13.48
CA TRP A 78 18.53 13.44 -13.67
C TRP A 78 18.46 12.15 -14.50
N GLY A 79 17.32 11.47 -14.42
CA GLY A 79 17.04 10.24 -15.14
C GLY A 79 15.72 9.64 -14.66
N HIS A 80 15.39 8.47 -15.19
CA HIS A 80 14.30 7.64 -14.71
C HIS A 80 14.86 6.26 -14.31
N ALA A 81 14.21 5.62 -13.35
CA ALA A 81 14.48 4.24 -12.97
C ALA A 81 13.43 3.31 -13.59
N ILE A 82 13.78 2.04 -13.76
CA ILE A 82 12.87 0.97 -14.15
C ILE A 82 12.91 -0.03 -13.00
N GLU A 83 11.74 -0.30 -12.41
CA GLU A 83 11.60 -1.24 -11.30
C GLU A 83 11.95 -2.66 -11.78
N GLN A 84 12.72 -3.39 -10.97
CA GLN A 84 13.13 -4.77 -11.23
C GLN A 84 12.34 -5.77 -10.40
N SER A 85 11.72 -5.32 -9.31
CA SER A 85 10.90 -6.13 -8.44
C SER A 85 9.65 -6.61 -9.16
N ALA A 86 9.22 -7.83 -8.85
CA ALA A 86 8.08 -8.47 -9.51
C ALA A 86 6.71 -7.91 -9.06
N GLY A 87 6.69 -6.97 -8.11
CA GLY A 87 5.49 -6.29 -7.62
C GLY A 87 5.53 -4.79 -7.96
N LYS A 88 4.34 -4.17 -7.99
CA LYS A 88 4.16 -2.71 -8.20
C LYS A 88 3.54 -2.00 -7.00
N ASP A 89 3.60 -2.63 -5.83
CA ASP A 89 3.05 -2.13 -4.57
C ASP A 89 4.07 -1.28 -3.81
N THR A 90 3.59 -0.43 -2.89
CA THR A 90 4.42 0.53 -2.14
C THR A 90 5.63 -0.12 -1.44
N PRO A 91 5.51 -1.23 -0.68
CA PRO A 91 6.66 -1.94 -0.12
C PRO A 91 7.71 -2.35 -1.15
N SER A 92 7.33 -2.97 -2.26
CA SER A 92 8.25 -3.44 -3.31
C SER A 92 9.16 -2.30 -3.79
N GLY A 93 8.59 -1.17 -4.22
CA GLY A 93 9.36 -0.04 -4.72
C GLY A 93 10.22 0.65 -3.65
N HIS A 94 9.73 0.74 -2.41
CA HIS A 94 10.54 1.31 -1.32
C HIS A 94 11.73 0.42 -0.97
N TRP A 95 11.55 -0.91 -0.93
CA TRP A 95 12.62 -1.85 -0.65
C TRP A 95 13.66 -1.87 -1.76
N GLU A 96 13.24 -1.86 -3.02
CA GLU A 96 14.16 -1.81 -4.15
C GLU A 96 14.97 -0.52 -4.15
N SER A 97 14.33 0.62 -3.87
CA SER A 97 15.03 1.90 -3.75
C SER A 97 16.10 1.92 -2.64
N MET A 98 15.97 1.00 -1.67
CA MET A 98 16.90 0.80 -0.57
C MET A 98 17.76 -0.47 -0.74
N GLY A 99 17.84 -1.02 -1.96
CA GLY A 99 18.77 -2.08 -2.33
C GLY A 99 18.23 -3.52 -2.21
N VAL A 100 16.94 -3.70 -1.99
CA VAL A 100 16.32 -5.02 -1.81
C VAL A 100 15.30 -5.28 -2.92
N ILE A 101 15.68 -6.13 -3.89
CA ILE A 101 14.83 -6.50 -5.03
C ILE A 101 13.96 -7.70 -4.67
N LEU A 102 12.66 -7.62 -4.92
CA LEU A 102 11.73 -8.75 -4.75
C LEU A 102 11.56 -9.50 -6.07
N HIS A 103 12.02 -10.75 -6.13
CA HIS A 103 11.85 -11.58 -7.33
C HIS A 103 10.46 -12.21 -7.45
N GLU A 104 9.68 -12.22 -6.37
CA GLU A 104 8.32 -12.75 -6.32
C GLU A 104 7.38 -11.67 -5.79
N PRO A 105 6.20 -11.46 -6.40
CA PRO A 105 5.23 -10.51 -5.88
C PRO A 105 4.64 -11.00 -4.55
N PHE A 106 4.09 -10.07 -3.77
CA PHE A 106 3.24 -10.47 -2.65
C PHE A 106 2.04 -11.28 -3.13
N GLY A 107 1.53 -12.17 -2.27
CA GLY A 107 0.32 -12.92 -2.55
C GLY A 107 -0.93 -12.05 -2.42
N PHE A 108 -2.00 -12.42 -3.12
CA PHE A 108 -3.28 -11.71 -3.04
C PHE A 108 -4.40 -12.70 -2.78
N PHE A 109 -5.46 -12.23 -2.13
CA PHE A 109 -6.69 -13.00 -1.99
C PHE A 109 -7.59 -12.76 -3.20
N PRO A 110 -8.12 -13.82 -3.85
CA PRO A 110 -8.95 -13.66 -5.03
C PRO A 110 -10.23 -12.86 -4.73
N PRO A 111 -10.76 -12.10 -5.71
CA PRO A 111 -12.03 -11.39 -5.56
C PRO A 111 -13.19 -12.37 -5.34
N GLY A 112 -14.13 -12.00 -4.46
CA GLY A 112 -15.34 -12.77 -4.18
C GLY A 112 -15.78 -12.75 -2.72
N ASP A 113 -16.84 -13.53 -2.43
CA ASP A 113 -17.48 -13.63 -1.11
C ASP A 113 -16.84 -14.70 -0.18
N THR A 114 -15.79 -15.37 -0.66
CA THR A 114 -14.96 -16.32 0.10
C THR A 114 -13.48 -16.05 -0.17
N ALA A 115 -13.05 -14.82 0.12
CA ALA A 115 -11.73 -14.33 -0.24
C ALA A 115 -10.59 -15.10 0.45
N PHE A 116 -10.79 -15.51 1.70
CA PHE A 116 -9.77 -16.16 2.52
C PHE A 116 -9.88 -17.68 2.50
N PRO A 117 -8.75 -18.41 2.42
CA PRO A 117 -8.72 -19.85 2.60
C PRO A 117 -9.36 -20.28 3.93
N ALA A 118 -10.19 -21.32 3.90
CA ALA A 118 -10.88 -21.82 5.09
C ALA A 118 -9.90 -22.19 6.22
N GLU A 119 -8.74 -22.74 5.87
CA GLU A 119 -7.67 -23.08 6.80
C GLU A 119 -7.03 -21.86 7.50
N LEU A 120 -6.94 -20.71 6.82
CA LEU A 120 -6.47 -19.46 7.43
C LEU A 120 -7.46 -19.00 8.50
N LEU A 121 -8.75 -18.96 8.16
CA LEU A 121 -9.79 -18.53 9.09
C LEU A 121 -9.94 -19.49 10.27
N ALA A 122 -9.91 -20.80 10.03
CA ALA A 122 -9.97 -21.80 11.09
C ALA A 122 -8.78 -21.70 12.05
N ALA A 123 -7.57 -21.47 11.53
CA ALA A 123 -6.38 -21.26 12.35
C ALA A 123 -6.49 -19.96 13.16
N LEU A 124 -6.94 -18.85 12.55
CA LEU A 124 -7.13 -17.58 13.24
C LEU A 124 -8.15 -17.70 14.38
N ILE A 125 -9.31 -18.32 14.11
CA ILE A 125 -10.38 -18.55 15.09
C ILE A 125 -9.84 -19.34 16.28
N ARG A 126 -9.09 -20.42 16.02
CA ARG A 126 -8.53 -21.29 17.06
C ARG A 126 -7.43 -20.61 17.87
N GLU A 127 -6.50 -19.92 17.22
CA GLU A 127 -5.30 -19.36 17.88
C GLU A 127 -5.56 -18.04 18.60
N ALA A 128 -6.52 -17.24 18.11
CA ALA A 128 -6.93 -15.99 18.75
C ALA A 128 -8.17 -16.14 19.66
N ASP A 129 -8.63 -17.38 19.89
CA ASP A 129 -9.80 -17.70 20.73
C ASP A 129 -11.06 -16.89 20.35
N LEU A 130 -11.39 -16.87 19.05
CA LEU A 130 -12.49 -16.08 18.52
C LEU A 130 -13.79 -16.89 18.50
N PRO A 131 -14.97 -16.27 18.70
CA PRO A 131 -16.27 -16.94 18.53
C PRO A 131 -16.61 -17.25 17.05
N GLY A 132 -15.73 -16.88 16.12
CA GLY A 132 -15.90 -16.94 14.68
C GLY A 132 -15.43 -15.65 14.02
N VAL A 133 -15.70 -15.49 12.73
CA VAL A 133 -15.42 -14.25 11.98
C VAL A 133 -16.63 -13.87 11.12
N LEU A 134 -16.73 -12.59 10.78
CA LEU A 134 -17.70 -12.04 9.82
C LEU A 134 -16.98 -11.51 8.57
N GLY A 135 -17.69 -11.34 7.45
CA GLY A 135 -17.13 -10.80 6.22
C GLY A 135 -16.59 -11.89 5.29
N ASN A 136 -15.27 -12.10 5.29
CA ASN A 136 -14.57 -13.00 4.36
C ASN A 136 -14.70 -12.58 2.87
N CYS A 137 -14.61 -11.29 2.59
CA CYS A 137 -14.81 -10.77 1.24
C CYS A 137 -13.88 -9.60 0.93
N HIS A 138 -13.87 -9.20 -0.35
CA HIS A 138 -13.37 -7.89 -0.76
C HIS A 138 -14.39 -6.82 -0.41
N ALA A 139 -13.96 -5.74 0.24
CA ALA A 139 -14.86 -4.62 0.53
C ALA A 139 -14.11 -3.32 0.89
N PRO A 140 -14.70 -2.15 0.58
CA PRO A 140 -14.30 -0.88 1.20
C PRO A 140 -14.48 -0.94 2.71
N GLY A 141 -13.48 -0.46 3.47
CA GLY A 141 -13.49 -0.54 4.93
C GLY A 141 -14.66 0.21 5.60
N THR A 142 -15.11 1.33 5.02
CA THR A 142 -16.28 2.07 5.52
C THR A 142 -17.58 1.31 5.27
N GLU A 143 -17.71 0.66 4.12
CA GLU A 143 -18.89 -0.11 3.75
C GLU A 143 -19.04 -1.37 4.62
N ILE A 144 -17.96 -2.16 4.76
CA ILE A 144 -18.03 -3.43 5.50
C ILE A 144 -18.34 -3.21 6.98
N ILE A 145 -17.80 -2.14 7.58
CA ILE A 145 -18.09 -1.77 8.97
C ILE A 145 -19.54 -1.29 9.10
N ALA A 146 -20.04 -0.47 8.17
CA ALA A 146 -21.44 -0.06 8.18
C ALA A 146 -22.39 -1.27 8.05
N ARG A 147 -22.03 -2.25 7.21
CA ARG A 147 -22.82 -3.47 6.95
C ARG A 147 -22.82 -4.44 8.12
N LEU A 148 -21.66 -4.70 8.73
CA LEU A 148 -21.46 -5.80 9.70
C LEU A 148 -21.20 -5.33 11.14
N GLY A 149 -21.07 -4.03 11.38
CA GLY A 149 -20.73 -3.48 12.70
C GLY A 149 -21.74 -3.87 13.79
N ALA A 150 -23.04 -3.85 13.48
CA ALA A 150 -24.08 -4.24 14.44
C ALA A 150 -24.00 -5.73 14.82
N GLU A 151 -23.78 -6.61 13.83
CA GLU A 151 -23.64 -8.05 14.06
C GLU A 151 -22.32 -8.37 14.80
N HIS A 152 -21.25 -7.66 14.47
CA HIS A 152 -19.98 -7.74 15.20
C HIS A 152 -20.17 -7.41 16.68
N MET A 153 -20.81 -6.30 17.00
CA MET A 153 -21.08 -5.90 18.40
C MET A 153 -21.95 -6.94 19.14
N ALA A 154 -22.92 -7.55 18.45
CA ALA A 154 -23.82 -8.53 19.06
C ALA A 154 -23.17 -9.91 19.27
N SER A 155 -22.27 -10.33 18.37
CA SER A 155 -21.68 -11.67 18.36
C SER A 155 -20.27 -11.74 18.93
N GLY A 156 -19.56 -10.60 19.02
CA GLY A 156 -18.14 -10.54 19.34
C GLY A 156 -17.20 -11.03 18.24
N LYS A 157 -17.73 -11.48 17.09
CA LYS A 157 -16.92 -12.00 15.97
C LYS A 157 -16.26 -10.85 15.21
N PRO A 158 -14.92 -10.75 15.12
CA PRO A 158 -14.28 -9.70 14.34
C PRO A 158 -14.65 -9.77 12.85
N ILE A 159 -14.62 -8.63 12.19
CA ILE A 159 -14.92 -8.50 10.76
C ILE A 159 -13.60 -8.62 9.99
N VAL A 160 -13.46 -9.65 9.15
CA VAL A 160 -12.29 -9.86 8.30
C VAL A 160 -12.61 -9.54 6.85
N TYR A 161 -11.75 -8.78 6.18
CA TYR A 161 -11.95 -8.37 4.78
C TYR A 161 -10.62 -7.98 4.11
N THR A 162 -10.62 -7.92 2.78
CA THR A 162 -9.44 -7.58 1.96
C THR A 162 -9.76 -6.47 0.94
N SER A 163 -8.75 -5.96 0.26
CA SER A 163 -8.85 -5.07 -0.91
C SER A 163 -8.12 -5.69 -2.12
N ALA A 164 -7.99 -4.92 -3.19
CA ALA A 164 -7.16 -5.26 -4.34
C ALA A 164 -5.66 -5.36 -4.00
N ASP A 165 -5.24 -4.80 -2.87
CA ASP A 165 -3.86 -4.88 -2.39
C ASP A 165 -3.60 -6.19 -1.62
N SER A 166 -2.33 -6.50 -1.40
CA SER A 166 -1.92 -7.66 -0.61
C SER A 166 -2.11 -7.41 0.90
N VAL A 167 -3.38 -7.45 1.35
CA VAL A 167 -3.75 -7.12 2.73
C VAL A 167 -4.76 -8.09 3.35
N PHE A 168 -4.65 -8.31 4.66
CA PHE A 168 -5.68 -8.95 5.49
C PHE A 168 -6.11 -7.95 6.57
N GLN A 169 -7.36 -7.51 6.54
CA GLN A 169 -7.83 -6.45 7.44
C GLN A 169 -8.78 -7.04 8.48
N ILE A 170 -8.61 -6.62 9.73
CA ILE A 170 -9.46 -7.04 10.85
C ILE A 170 -10.07 -5.78 11.46
N ALA A 171 -11.39 -5.65 11.40
CA ALA A 171 -12.12 -4.58 12.06
C ALA A 171 -12.83 -5.10 13.31
N ALA A 172 -12.72 -4.33 14.40
CA ALA A 172 -13.40 -4.60 15.66
C ALA A 172 -13.79 -3.29 16.35
N HIS A 173 -14.91 -3.31 17.05
CA HIS A 173 -15.41 -2.19 17.82
C HIS A 173 -14.61 -2.07 19.12
N GLU A 174 -14.03 -0.89 19.37
CA GLU A 174 -13.08 -0.70 20.48
C GLU A 174 -13.70 -1.01 21.85
N GLU A 175 -14.95 -0.61 22.07
CA GLU A 175 -15.61 -0.80 23.37
C GLU A 175 -16.13 -2.24 23.58
N CYS A 176 -16.42 -2.97 22.50
CA CYS A 176 -17.03 -4.31 22.61
C CYS A 176 -15.97 -5.41 22.69
N CYS A 177 -14.87 -5.26 21.94
CA CYS A 177 -13.84 -6.29 21.85
C CYS A 177 -12.50 -5.85 22.46
N GLY A 178 -12.30 -4.55 22.71
CA GLY A 178 -11.05 -4.02 23.24
C GLY A 178 -9.97 -3.87 22.16
N LEU A 179 -9.26 -2.75 22.22
CA LEU A 179 -8.19 -2.44 21.25
C LEU A 179 -7.02 -3.43 21.34
N GLN A 180 -6.62 -3.82 22.55
CA GLN A 180 -5.50 -4.75 22.73
C GLN A 180 -5.81 -6.13 22.15
N HIS A 181 -7.03 -6.64 22.34
CA HIS A 181 -7.44 -7.92 21.77
C HIS A 181 -7.42 -7.90 20.23
N LEU A 182 -7.82 -6.77 19.61
CA LEU A 182 -7.67 -6.58 18.16
C LEU A 182 -6.20 -6.65 17.74
N TYR A 183 -5.30 -5.98 18.47
CA TYR A 183 -3.87 -6.02 18.17
C TYR A 183 -3.26 -7.41 18.32
N ASP A 184 -3.60 -8.12 19.39
CA ASP A 184 -3.14 -9.49 19.62
C ASP A 184 -3.64 -10.42 18.50
N THR A 185 -4.91 -10.27 18.10
CA THR A 185 -5.50 -10.99 16.97
C THR A 185 -4.78 -10.69 15.66
N CYS A 186 -4.45 -9.42 15.40
CA CYS A 186 -3.70 -9.03 14.20
C CYS A 186 -2.27 -9.57 14.20
N ALA A 187 -1.59 -9.63 15.36
CA ALA A 187 -0.26 -10.22 15.47
C ALA A 187 -0.28 -11.74 15.16
N ILE A 188 -1.31 -12.46 15.63
CA ILE A 188 -1.53 -13.87 15.27
C ILE A 188 -1.81 -13.99 13.77
N ALA A 189 -2.73 -13.18 13.25
CA ALA A 189 -3.07 -13.18 11.83
C ALA A 189 -1.85 -12.90 10.94
N ARG A 190 -0.94 -12.02 11.38
CA ARG A 190 0.31 -11.71 10.65
C ARG A 190 1.13 -12.96 10.43
N ARG A 191 1.45 -13.69 11.51
CA ARG A 191 2.19 -14.96 11.42
C ARG A 191 1.46 -15.99 10.55
N LEU A 192 0.14 -16.09 10.67
CA LEU A 192 -0.64 -17.04 9.87
C LEU A 192 -0.61 -16.69 8.37
N CYS A 193 -0.66 -15.40 8.03
CA CYS A 193 -0.67 -14.91 6.67
C CYS A 193 0.67 -15.08 5.92
N ASP A 194 1.77 -15.36 6.61
CA ASP A 194 3.09 -15.53 6.01
C ASP A 194 3.12 -16.67 4.97
N ARG A 195 2.34 -17.73 5.21
CA ARG A 195 2.20 -18.85 4.25
C ARG A 195 1.67 -18.42 2.88
N TRP A 196 0.90 -17.33 2.83
CA TRP A 196 0.32 -16.78 1.60
C TRP A 196 1.06 -15.54 1.10
N ASN A 197 2.23 -15.22 1.67
CA ASN A 197 3.03 -14.06 1.32
C ASN A 197 2.23 -12.74 1.31
N ILE A 198 1.29 -12.57 2.25
CA ILE A 198 0.46 -11.36 2.30
C ILE A 198 1.30 -10.21 2.84
N GLY A 199 1.39 -9.09 2.11
CA GLY A 199 2.23 -7.94 2.44
C GLY A 199 1.89 -7.32 3.79
N ARG A 200 0.60 -7.24 4.17
CA ARG A 200 0.20 -6.56 5.41
C ARG A 200 -1.04 -7.14 6.09
N VAL A 201 -1.01 -7.18 7.43
CA VAL A 201 -2.22 -7.29 8.26
C VAL A 201 -2.55 -5.93 8.86
N ILE A 202 -3.80 -5.50 8.82
CA ILE A 202 -4.18 -4.15 9.28
C ILE A 202 -5.29 -4.24 10.33
N ALA A 203 -4.99 -3.72 11.52
CA ALA A 203 -5.98 -3.45 12.56
C ALA A 203 -6.82 -2.23 12.18
N ARG A 204 -8.15 -2.41 12.13
CA ARG A 204 -9.13 -1.40 11.74
C ARG A 204 -10.15 -1.17 12.86
N PRO A 205 -9.70 -0.59 13.99
CA PRO A 205 -10.62 -0.27 15.07
C PRO A 205 -11.65 0.76 14.64
N PHE A 206 -12.87 0.62 15.18
CA PHE A 206 -13.96 1.57 14.96
C PHE A 206 -14.79 1.77 16.23
N ILE A 207 -15.53 2.87 16.25
CA ILE A 207 -16.45 3.27 17.32
C ILE A 207 -17.81 3.62 16.73
N GLY A 208 -18.80 3.82 17.60
CA GLY A 208 -20.14 4.30 17.25
C GLY A 208 -21.21 3.25 17.54
N THR A 209 -22.40 3.44 16.96
CA THR A 209 -23.54 2.55 17.21
C THR A 209 -24.35 2.37 15.92
N PRO A 210 -25.22 1.34 15.83
CA PRO A 210 -26.13 1.20 14.69
C PRO A 210 -27.03 2.43 14.47
N ALA A 211 -27.36 3.18 15.54
CA ALA A 211 -28.21 4.36 15.46
C ALA A 211 -27.47 5.62 15.01
N SER A 212 -26.22 5.80 15.46
CA SER A 212 -25.39 6.97 15.13
C SER A 212 -24.49 6.76 13.92
N GLY A 213 -24.37 5.53 13.43
CA GLY A 213 -23.36 5.11 12.47
C GLY A 213 -22.03 4.75 13.14
N PHE A 214 -21.16 4.14 12.34
CA PHE A 214 -19.82 3.70 12.74
C PHE A 214 -18.73 4.53 12.08
N GLN A 215 -17.63 4.75 12.81
CA GLN A 215 -16.47 5.50 12.33
C GLN A 215 -15.17 4.79 12.72
N ARG A 216 -14.25 4.67 11.76
CA ARG A 216 -12.88 4.18 12.03
C ARG A 216 -12.11 5.19 12.88
N THR A 217 -11.29 4.70 13.80
CA THR A 217 -10.48 5.57 14.67
C THR A 217 -9.07 5.76 14.13
N GLY A 218 -8.30 6.63 14.80
CA GLY A 218 -6.87 6.81 14.55
C GLY A 218 -5.99 5.68 15.09
N ASN A 219 -6.55 4.74 15.85
CA ASN A 219 -5.82 3.61 16.48
C ASN A 219 -5.46 2.49 15.49
N ARG A 220 -5.47 2.79 14.19
CA ARG A 220 -5.00 1.89 13.14
C ARG A 220 -3.58 1.43 13.44
N HIS A 221 -3.35 0.12 13.30
CA HIS A 221 -2.02 -0.45 13.38
C HIS A 221 -1.78 -1.41 12.21
N ASP A 222 -0.58 -1.38 11.66
CA ASP A 222 -0.21 -2.09 10.44
C ASP A 222 0.93 -3.06 10.76
N TYR A 223 0.73 -4.34 10.46
CA TYR A 223 1.72 -5.42 10.62
C TYR A 223 2.21 -5.83 9.22
N SER A 224 3.30 -5.23 8.78
CA SER A 224 3.91 -5.49 7.47
C SER A 224 4.93 -6.61 7.55
N LEU A 225 5.18 -7.28 6.43
CA LEU A 225 6.40 -8.09 6.28
C LEU A 225 7.63 -7.19 6.42
N PRO A 226 8.71 -7.65 7.08
CA PRO A 226 9.99 -6.97 7.01
C PRO A 226 10.63 -7.18 5.62
N PRO A 227 11.57 -6.30 5.21
CA PRO A 227 12.39 -6.56 4.03
C PRO A 227 13.09 -7.93 4.13
N PRO A 228 13.18 -8.73 3.05
CA PRO A 228 13.81 -10.04 3.08
C PRO A 228 15.35 -10.01 3.20
N ALA A 229 15.96 -8.83 3.11
CA ALA A 229 17.39 -8.61 3.24
C ALA A 229 17.66 -7.23 3.88
N PRO A 230 18.85 -6.99 4.46
CA PRO A 230 19.23 -5.67 4.97
C PRO A 230 19.11 -4.59 3.89
N THR A 231 18.46 -3.49 4.24
CA THR A 231 18.30 -2.30 3.42
C THR A 231 19.49 -1.36 3.57
N LEU A 232 19.58 -0.35 2.70
CA LEU A 232 20.55 0.75 2.83
C LEU A 232 20.46 1.45 4.20
N PHE A 233 19.26 1.52 4.80
CA PHE A 233 19.09 2.10 6.12
C PHE A 233 19.65 1.22 7.23
N ASP A 234 19.49 -0.09 7.13
CA ASP A 234 20.10 -1.02 8.08
C ASP A 234 21.63 -0.89 8.06
N ILE A 235 22.21 -0.84 6.86
CA ILE A 235 23.66 -0.61 6.65
C ILE A 235 24.09 0.76 7.21
N ALA A 236 23.28 1.80 7.02
CA ALA A 236 23.57 3.14 7.54
C ALA A 236 23.61 3.14 9.08
N LEU A 237 22.63 2.49 9.72
CA LEU A 237 22.56 2.35 11.17
C LEU A 237 23.75 1.56 11.74
N GLU A 238 24.14 0.45 11.09
CA GLU A 238 25.33 -0.33 11.46
C GLU A 238 26.63 0.51 11.42
N HIS A 239 26.67 1.55 10.59
CA HIS A 239 27.79 2.48 10.46
C HIS A 239 27.61 3.79 11.25
N GLU A 240 26.70 3.82 12.23
CA GLU A 240 26.43 4.97 13.09
C GLU A 240 26.09 6.24 12.28
N ARG A 241 25.34 6.05 11.18
CA ARG A 241 24.79 7.15 10.38
C ARG A 241 23.33 7.38 10.78
N GLU A 242 22.98 8.67 10.89
CA GLU A 242 21.60 9.16 11.04
C GLU A 242 20.90 9.32 9.69
#